data_AF-A0A947TDR2-F1
#
_entry.id   AF-A0A947TDR2-F1
#
_cell.length_a   1.000
_cell.length_b   1.000
_cell.length_c   1.000
_cell.angle_alpha   90.00
_cell.angle_beta   90.00
_cell.angle_gamma   90.00
#
_symmetry.space_group_name_H-M   'P 1'
#
loop_
_entity.id
_entity.type
_entity.pdbx_description
1 polymer ?
#
loop_
_entity_poly.entity_id
_entity_poly.type
_entity_poly.pdbx_seq_one_letter_code
_entity_poly.pdbx_strand_id
1 'polypeptide(L)'
;MRRWGFALAVLGLALGGGIEASAAAQGRAPADPQANPEPAPSPQLEQPASSAQSVPDPASIKLVAAQFVDLPLSGGSTSDAQYGLKLDAYVDLKGSLFGLDDSFALHIHPELRAGESSNGEIGLLPTNSALFYPASEGEQFDLSANLTKTWRSGASLTVGKVNVFDLSAQLPITGGGGIEGFQNLAFALPPSAIVPGSLVGALLTVPTKKALFRLWVFDPNLASRRSGIPTLFEDGVGALASVTVPATIAGRQGYYALKLAASTRRGISSRALPPVLIPAPGSGFGESRGEFAAILAASQYLVGGPRDPAGGIGVFGQVYLSAGDPTFLDVSAQAGIAGNPPGRPQDRFGLGWFRYSLTDGLVDALAARVPLEDEEGVEAFYTIGLNETFRLTANLQLIDSAIAPRDEALLGGLRLVTAF
;
A
#
# COMPACT_ATOMS: atom_id res chain seq x y z
N MET A 1 -13.69 30.90 11.82
CA MET A 1 -14.86 30.85 10.90
C MET A 1 -14.50 31.40 9.53
N ARG A 2 -14.05 30.53 8.62
CA ARG A 2 -14.04 30.76 7.17
C ARG A 2 -14.41 29.43 6.54
N ARG A 3 -15.69 29.31 6.15
CA ARG A 3 -16.21 28.16 5.41
C ARG A 3 -15.75 28.29 3.96
N TRP A 4 -14.89 27.38 3.51
CA TRP A 4 -14.69 27.13 2.08
C TRP A 4 -15.40 25.81 1.76
N GLY A 5 -16.50 25.91 1.01
CA GLY A 5 -17.21 24.75 0.49
C GLY A 5 -16.39 24.11 -0.61
N PHE A 6 -16.03 22.83 -0.42
CA PHE A 6 -15.48 22.02 -1.51
C PHE A 6 -16.63 21.46 -2.35
N ALA A 7 -16.69 21.92 -3.60
CA ALA A 7 -17.45 21.26 -4.64
C ALA A 7 -16.63 20.07 -5.15
N LEU A 8 -17.11 18.84 -4.92
CA LEU A 8 -16.63 17.66 -5.62
C LEU A 8 -16.98 17.79 -7.12
N ALA A 9 -16.01 18.15 -7.95
CA ALA A 9 -16.12 17.98 -9.38
C ALA A 9 -15.82 16.51 -9.73
N VAL A 10 -16.87 15.69 -9.76
CA VAL A 10 -16.83 14.37 -10.39
C VAL A 10 -16.64 14.58 -11.89
N LEU A 11 -15.48 14.21 -12.42
CA LEU A 11 -15.23 14.20 -13.86
C LEU A 11 -16.04 13.06 -14.50
N GLY A 12 -17.28 13.37 -14.89
CA GLY A 12 -18.10 12.52 -15.74
C GLY A 12 -17.59 12.56 -17.17
N LEU A 13 -16.95 11.47 -17.62
CA LEU A 13 -16.66 11.24 -19.03
C LEU A 13 -17.98 10.90 -19.75
N ALA A 14 -18.64 11.93 -20.29
CA ALA A 14 -19.74 11.79 -21.21
C ALA A 14 -19.20 11.58 -22.63
N LEU A 15 -19.26 10.35 -23.14
CA LEU A 15 -19.09 10.05 -24.56
C LEU A 15 -20.44 10.29 -25.26
N GLY A 16 -20.62 11.50 -25.77
CA GLY A 16 -21.70 11.82 -26.70
C GLY A 16 -21.37 11.30 -28.09
N GLY A 17 -22.23 10.43 -28.63
CA GLY A 17 -22.17 9.95 -30.00
C GLY A 17 -22.50 11.03 -31.02
N GLY A 18 -21.85 10.93 -32.18
CA GLY A 18 -22.17 11.64 -33.40
C GLY A 18 -21.69 10.82 -34.58
N ILE A 19 -22.63 10.13 -35.22
CA ILE A 19 -22.46 9.35 -36.44
C ILE A 19 -22.50 10.34 -37.61
N GLU A 20 -21.50 10.32 -38.49
CA GLU A 20 -21.72 10.50 -39.93
C GLU A 20 -20.76 9.61 -40.72
N ALA A 21 -21.34 8.90 -41.68
CA ALA A 21 -20.68 7.97 -42.57
C ALA A 21 -20.23 8.66 -43.85
N SER A 22 -19.12 8.19 -44.44
CA SER A 22 -19.01 8.16 -45.91
C SER A 22 -18.19 6.96 -46.35
N ALA A 23 -18.79 6.23 -47.28
CA ALA A 23 -18.31 5.00 -47.87
C ALA A 23 -17.26 5.25 -48.96
N ALA A 24 -16.35 4.28 -49.12
CA ALA A 24 -15.79 3.93 -50.42
C ALA A 24 -15.47 2.43 -50.40
N ALA A 25 -16.23 1.67 -51.19
CA ALA A 25 -16.07 0.24 -51.40
C ALA A 25 -15.22 -0.02 -52.65
N GLN A 26 -14.34 -1.02 -52.56
CA GLN A 26 -13.77 -1.87 -53.62
C GLN A 26 -12.92 -2.90 -52.85
N GLY A 27 -13.06 -4.23 -52.87
CA GLY A 27 -13.74 -5.18 -53.74
C GLY A 27 -12.79 -6.37 -53.91
N ARG A 28 -12.93 -7.45 -53.11
CA ARG A 28 -12.39 -8.78 -53.44
C ARG A 28 -13.13 -9.92 -52.70
N ALA A 29 -13.25 -11.03 -53.40
CA ALA A 29 -14.21 -12.13 -53.32
C ALA A 29 -13.97 -13.15 -52.16
N PRO A 30 -14.87 -14.14 -51.94
CA PRO A 30 -15.18 -14.72 -50.63
C PRO A 30 -14.29 -15.91 -50.24
N ALA A 31 -14.10 -16.12 -48.94
CA ALA A 31 -13.55 -17.34 -48.35
C ALA A 31 -14.54 -17.95 -47.34
N ASP A 32 -14.52 -19.27 -47.27
CA ASP A 32 -15.49 -20.22 -46.71
C ASP A 32 -16.19 -19.89 -45.37
N PRO A 33 -17.47 -20.28 -45.21
CA PRO A 33 -18.22 -20.16 -43.97
C PRO A 33 -18.04 -21.42 -43.11
N GLN A 34 -16.92 -21.56 -42.40
CA GLN A 34 -16.83 -22.45 -41.23
C GLN A 34 -15.53 -22.23 -40.44
N ALA A 35 -15.52 -21.22 -39.59
CA ALA A 35 -14.64 -21.16 -38.43
C ALA A 35 -15.40 -20.46 -37.31
N ASN A 36 -15.84 -21.23 -36.31
CA ASN A 36 -16.33 -20.65 -35.06
C ASN A 36 -15.21 -19.77 -34.48
N PRO A 37 -15.45 -18.49 -34.16
CA PRO A 37 -14.47 -17.71 -33.43
C PRO A 37 -14.26 -18.38 -32.07
N GLU A 38 -13.04 -18.82 -31.84
CA GLU A 38 -12.57 -19.34 -30.56
C GLU A 38 -12.84 -18.27 -29.48
N PRO A 39 -13.53 -18.60 -28.36
CA PRO A 39 -13.85 -17.61 -27.36
C PRO A 39 -12.55 -17.07 -26.74
N ALA A 40 -12.41 -15.75 -26.75
CA ALA A 40 -11.29 -15.06 -26.14
C ALA A 40 -11.05 -15.57 -24.71
N PRO A 41 -9.79 -15.83 -24.30
CA PRO A 41 -9.49 -16.31 -22.96
C PRO A 41 -10.03 -15.32 -21.93
N SER A 42 -10.80 -15.85 -20.97
CA SER A 42 -11.41 -15.06 -19.90
C SER A 42 -10.32 -14.39 -19.05
N PRO A 43 -10.52 -13.13 -18.62
CA PRO A 43 -9.57 -12.44 -17.75
C PRO A 43 -9.49 -13.18 -16.41
N GLN A 44 -8.41 -13.93 -16.21
CA GLN A 44 -8.08 -14.52 -14.91
C GLN A 44 -7.60 -13.40 -13.99
N LEU A 45 -8.21 -13.30 -12.81
CA LEU A 45 -7.65 -12.58 -11.68
C LEU A 45 -6.40 -13.34 -11.22
N GLU A 46 -5.26 -12.98 -11.77
CA GLU A 46 -4.00 -13.61 -11.43
C GLU A 46 -3.47 -13.09 -10.09
N GLN A 47 -3.29 -14.04 -9.18
CA GLN A 47 -2.22 -14.06 -8.19
C GLN A 47 -0.86 -13.78 -8.87
N PRO A 48 0.15 -13.27 -8.13
CA PRO A 48 1.47 -13.02 -8.69
C PRO A 48 1.96 -14.20 -9.53
N ALA A 49 2.50 -13.87 -10.70
CA ALA A 49 2.75 -14.78 -11.81
C ALA A 49 3.39 -16.10 -11.39
N SER A 50 2.66 -17.21 -11.61
CA SER A 50 3.30 -18.49 -11.84
C SER A 50 3.89 -18.43 -13.25
N SER A 51 5.16 -18.04 -13.33
CA SER A 51 6.00 -18.37 -14.49
C SER A 51 6.01 -19.88 -14.69
N ALA A 52 6.10 -20.30 -15.95
CA ALA A 52 6.14 -21.68 -16.42
C ALA A 52 6.79 -22.68 -15.44
N GLN A 53 6.11 -23.81 -15.27
CA GLN A 53 6.41 -24.91 -14.35
C GLN A 53 7.89 -25.37 -14.37
N SER A 54 8.75 -24.72 -13.58
CA SER A 54 9.64 -25.45 -12.68
C SER A 54 8.78 -25.88 -11.49
N VAL A 55 9.00 -27.08 -10.94
CA VAL A 55 8.48 -27.35 -9.59
C VAL A 55 9.14 -26.29 -8.72
N PRO A 56 8.41 -25.32 -8.12
CA PRO A 56 9.05 -24.30 -7.33
C PRO A 56 9.81 -25.01 -6.22
N ASP A 57 11.04 -24.58 -5.94
CA ASP A 57 11.83 -25.16 -4.86
C ASP A 57 10.99 -25.25 -3.59
N PRO A 58 11.09 -26.34 -2.82
CA PRO A 58 10.27 -26.54 -1.64
C PRO A 58 10.53 -25.48 -0.57
N ALA A 59 11.67 -24.78 -0.65
CA ALA A 59 11.99 -23.58 0.11
C ALA A 59 12.44 -22.46 -0.84
N SER A 60 11.99 -21.23 -0.58
CA SER A 60 12.53 -20.01 -1.19
C SER A 60 13.01 -19.08 -0.07
N ILE A 61 14.18 -18.48 -0.28
CA ILE A 61 14.77 -17.50 0.62
C ILE A 61 15.17 -16.30 -0.23
N LYS A 62 14.73 -15.12 0.17
CA LYS A 62 15.16 -13.83 -0.41
C LYS A 62 15.71 -12.95 0.69
N LEU A 63 16.92 -12.44 0.51
CA LEU A 63 17.52 -11.47 1.44
C LEU A 63 17.52 -10.09 0.80
N VAL A 64 17.09 -9.07 1.53
CA VAL A 64 17.08 -7.69 1.06
C VAL A 64 17.81 -6.80 2.05
N ALA A 65 18.78 -6.05 1.55
CA ALA A 65 19.42 -4.96 2.28
C ALA A 65 19.11 -3.64 1.59
N ALA A 66 18.44 -2.73 2.29
CA ALA A 66 18.10 -1.40 1.79
C ALA A 66 18.75 -0.33 2.67
N GLN A 67 19.54 0.53 2.05
CA GLN A 67 20.22 1.67 2.68
C GLN A 67 19.55 2.95 2.20
N PHE A 68 19.34 3.89 3.12
CA PHE A 68 18.64 5.14 2.87
C PHE A 68 19.48 6.31 3.34
N VAL A 69 19.45 7.38 2.55
CA VAL A 69 19.93 8.70 2.95
C VAL A 69 18.77 9.66 2.73
N ASP A 70 18.31 10.29 3.81
CA ASP A 70 17.29 11.33 3.79
C ASP A 70 17.97 12.70 4.03
N LEU A 71 17.64 13.69 3.21
CA LEU A 71 18.27 15.00 3.16
C LEU A 71 17.19 16.09 3.23
N PRO A 72 16.89 16.65 4.40
CA PRO A 72 16.05 17.85 4.50
C PRO A 72 16.72 19.02 3.76
N LEU A 73 16.10 19.53 2.70
CA LEU A 73 16.66 20.58 1.86
C LEU A 73 16.05 21.96 2.16
N SER A 74 14.87 22.01 2.77
CA SER A 74 14.18 23.25 3.19
C SER A 74 13.15 22.96 4.31
N GLY A 75 12.32 23.94 4.67
CA GLY A 75 11.26 23.79 5.68
C GLY A 75 11.71 23.89 7.14
N GLY A 76 12.86 24.52 7.39
CA GLY A 76 13.33 24.82 8.74
C GLY A 76 13.87 23.64 9.55
N SER A 77 13.98 22.43 8.96
CA SER A 77 14.69 21.32 9.59
C SER A 77 16.17 21.69 9.80
N THR A 78 16.68 21.44 11.00
CA THR A 78 18.09 21.66 11.36
C THR A 78 18.95 20.41 11.21
N SER A 79 18.34 19.30 10.78
CA SER A 79 19.00 18.01 10.69
C SER A 79 19.90 17.93 9.45
N ASP A 80 21.11 17.39 9.66
CA ASP A 80 21.99 16.97 8.58
C ASP A 80 21.42 15.74 7.85
N ALA A 81 22.17 15.22 6.88
CA ALA A 81 21.86 13.97 6.21
C ALA A 81 21.63 12.82 7.21
N GLN A 82 20.43 12.24 7.21
CA GLN A 82 20.09 11.07 8.01
C GLN A 82 20.38 9.80 7.22
N TYR A 83 20.96 8.81 7.87
CA TYR A 83 21.27 7.52 7.24
C TYR A 83 20.65 6.37 8.02
N GLY A 84 19.98 5.47 7.31
CA GLY A 84 19.39 4.28 7.91
C GLY A 84 19.51 3.04 7.04
N LEU A 85 19.37 1.90 7.70
CA LEU A 85 19.50 0.56 7.13
C LEU A 85 18.26 -0.27 7.46
N LYS A 86 17.81 -1.03 6.48
CA LYS A 86 16.77 -2.05 6.61
C LYS A 86 17.28 -3.37 6.05
N LEU A 87 17.18 -4.44 6.84
CA LEU A 87 17.50 -5.80 6.45
C LEU A 87 16.24 -6.65 6.58
N ASP A 88 15.85 -7.32 5.50
CA ASP A 88 14.70 -8.22 5.46
C ASP A 88 15.14 -9.59 4.96
N ALA A 89 14.60 -10.65 5.55
CA ALA A 89 14.66 -11.98 4.95
C ALA A 89 13.23 -12.49 4.74
N TYR A 90 12.90 -12.93 3.54
CA TYR A 90 11.63 -13.57 3.23
C TYR A 90 11.90 -15.06 3.05
N VAL A 91 11.28 -15.89 3.88
CA VAL A 91 11.45 -17.33 3.87
C VAL A 91 10.09 -17.99 3.64
N ASP A 92 9.93 -18.62 2.49
CA ASP A 92 8.72 -19.35 2.10
C ASP A 92 9.00 -20.84 2.04
N LEU A 93 8.30 -21.61 2.87
CA LEU A 93 8.47 -23.06 3.00
C LEU A 93 7.17 -23.79 2.63
N LYS A 94 7.24 -24.79 1.77
CA LYS A 94 6.10 -25.65 1.45
C LYS A 94 5.82 -26.67 2.54
N GLY A 95 4.56 -27.09 2.64
CA GLY A 95 4.05 -28.06 3.62
C GLY A 95 4.85 -29.36 3.70
N SER A 96 5.32 -29.88 2.55
CA SER A 96 6.12 -31.10 2.49
C SER A 96 7.42 -31.05 3.32
N LEU A 97 7.99 -29.86 3.55
CA LEU A 97 9.19 -29.70 4.37
C LEU A 97 8.93 -29.85 5.87
N PHE A 98 7.69 -29.71 6.33
CA PHE A 98 7.32 -29.76 7.74
C PHE A 98 6.18 -30.75 8.02
N GLY A 99 6.01 -31.76 7.15
CA GLY A 99 5.13 -32.90 7.38
C GLY A 99 3.66 -32.70 6.99
N LEU A 100 3.33 -31.62 6.27
CA LEU A 100 2.02 -31.41 5.64
C LEU A 100 2.10 -31.63 4.13
N ASP A 101 0.98 -31.49 3.43
CA ASP A 101 0.98 -31.45 1.97
C ASP A 101 1.25 -30.02 1.45
N ASP A 102 1.67 -29.90 0.19
CA ASP A 102 2.07 -28.62 -0.45
C ASP A 102 0.92 -27.62 -0.69
N SER A 103 -0.29 -27.94 -0.25
CA SER A 103 -1.35 -26.95 -0.14
C SER A 103 -1.21 -26.05 1.09
N PHE A 104 -0.31 -26.40 2.01
CA PHE A 104 0.14 -25.54 3.08
C PHE A 104 1.47 -24.85 2.73
N ALA A 105 1.64 -23.60 3.15
CA ALA A 105 2.88 -22.85 3.05
C ALA A 105 3.11 -22.03 4.31
N LEU A 106 4.34 -22.04 4.83
CA LEU A 106 4.77 -21.23 5.96
C LEU A 106 5.60 -20.07 5.43
N HIS A 107 5.18 -18.85 5.73
CA HIS A 107 5.92 -17.63 5.44
C HIS A 107 6.53 -17.08 6.72
N ILE A 108 7.82 -16.76 6.70
CA ILE A 108 8.56 -16.17 7.81
C ILE A 108 9.32 -14.95 7.29
N HIS A 109 9.18 -13.83 8.00
CA HIS A 109 9.81 -12.56 7.67
C HIS A 109 10.41 -11.93 8.92
N PRO A 110 11.69 -12.23 9.25
CA PRO A 110 12.47 -11.40 10.17
C PRO A 110 12.92 -10.12 9.46
N GLU A 111 12.87 -9.03 10.20
CA GLU A 111 13.29 -7.71 9.72
C GLU A 111 14.06 -6.96 10.80
N LEU A 112 15.10 -6.24 10.38
CA LEU A 112 15.92 -5.39 11.24
C LEU A 112 16.04 -4.01 10.62
N ARG A 113 15.85 -2.98 11.44
CA ARG A 113 16.03 -1.57 11.10
C ARG A 113 17.08 -0.96 12.02
N ALA A 114 17.99 -0.15 11.49
CA ALA A 114 19.03 0.55 12.24
C ALA A 114 19.31 1.94 11.64
N GLY A 115 19.99 2.80 12.40
CA GLY A 115 20.35 4.16 11.98
C GLY A 115 19.26 5.19 12.26
N GLU A 116 19.19 6.24 11.45
CA GLU A 116 18.26 7.35 11.59
C GLU A 116 17.50 7.61 10.29
N SER A 117 16.44 8.42 10.36
CA SER A 117 15.62 8.83 9.20
C SER A 117 15.02 10.20 9.47
N SER A 118 14.59 10.91 8.44
CA SER A 118 13.88 12.19 8.59
C SER A 118 12.37 12.04 8.90
N ASN A 119 11.93 10.85 9.32
CA ASN A 119 10.54 10.61 9.72
C ASN A 119 10.16 11.51 10.90
N GLY A 120 9.05 12.23 10.79
CA GLY A 120 8.56 13.14 11.84
C GLY A 120 9.24 14.52 11.87
N GLU A 121 10.31 14.74 11.10
CA GLU A 121 10.99 16.04 11.02
C GLU A 121 10.19 17.04 10.17
N ILE A 122 9.71 16.58 9.02
CA ILE A 122 8.99 17.40 8.03
C ILE A 122 7.47 17.20 8.18
N GLY A 123 6.97 16.05 7.75
CA GLY A 123 5.56 15.67 7.86
C GLY A 123 5.27 14.89 9.14
N LEU A 124 3.99 14.78 9.46
CA LEU A 124 3.47 13.82 10.40
C LEU A 124 3.44 12.41 9.79
N LEU A 125 3.13 12.29 8.48
CA LEU A 125 3.28 11.01 7.81
C LEU A 125 4.77 10.69 7.63
N PRO A 126 5.15 9.42 7.85
CA PRO A 126 6.52 9.00 7.60
C PRO A 126 6.90 9.20 6.13
N THR A 127 7.94 10.01 5.92
CA THR A 127 8.57 10.24 4.62
C THR A 127 9.38 9.03 4.15
N ASN A 128 9.72 8.13 5.08
CA ASN A 128 10.43 6.88 4.85
C ASN A 128 9.77 5.69 5.54
N SER A 129 8.93 4.98 4.78
CA SER A 129 8.13 3.85 5.27
C SER A 129 8.97 2.67 5.76
N ALA A 130 10.06 2.37 5.05
CA ALA A 130 10.94 1.25 5.39
C ALA A 130 11.70 1.49 6.69
N LEU A 131 12.03 2.75 7.00
CA LEU A 131 12.66 3.13 8.27
C LEU A 131 11.66 3.52 9.37
N PHE A 132 10.37 3.64 9.05
CA PHE A 132 9.28 3.81 10.00
C PHE A 132 8.92 2.49 10.70
N TYR A 133 8.99 1.38 9.97
CA TYR A 133 8.63 0.05 10.46
C TYR A 133 9.88 -0.81 10.75
N PRO A 134 9.95 -1.58 11.85
CA PRO A 134 8.89 -1.89 12.83
C PRO A 134 8.69 -0.82 13.91
N ALA A 135 9.63 0.08 14.09
CA ALA A 135 9.47 1.34 14.81
C ALA A 135 10.47 2.37 14.25
N SER A 136 10.16 3.66 14.44
CA SER A 136 10.86 4.75 13.75
C SER A 136 12.24 5.10 14.32
N GLU A 137 12.55 4.68 15.55
CA GLU A 137 13.75 5.12 16.29
C GLU A 137 14.63 3.94 16.71
N GLY A 138 15.95 4.12 16.61
CA GLY A 138 16.96 3.18 17.11
C GLY A 138 17.02 1.83 16.39
N GLU A 139 17.84 0.92 16.89
CA GLU A 139 17.89 -0.44 16.36
C GLU A 139 16.64 -1.22 16.77
N GLN A 140 15.92 -1.75 15.77
CA GLN A 140 14.65 -2.44 15.97
C GLN A 140 14.62 -3.73 15.18
N PHE A 141 14.06 -4.77 15.79
CA PHE A 141 13.83 -6.07 15.17
C PHE A 141 12.36 -6.45 15.28
N ASP A 142 11.82 -7.05 14.24
CA ASP A 142 10.52 -7.70 14.30
C ASP A 142 10.52 -9.03 13.53
N LEU A 143 9.57 -9.89 13.88
CA LEU A 143 9.36 -11.17 13.22
C LEU A 143 7.88 -11.34 12.91
N SER A 144 7.57 -11.55 11.63
CA SER A 144 6.27 -12.00 11.17
C SER A 144 6.34 -13.46 10.74
N ALA A 145 5.30 -14.24 11.07
CA ALA A 145 5.22 -15.64 10.70
C ALA A 145 3.75 -16.03 10.55
N ASN A 146 3.41 -16.62 9.40
CA ASN A 146 2.04 -17.03 9.11
C ASN A 146 1.99 -18.30 8.27
N LEU A 147 0.95 -19.10 8.50
CA LEU A 147 0.67 -20.32 7.78
C LEU A 147 -0.50 -20.08 6.83
N THR A 148 -0.30 -20.40 5.56
CA THR A 148 -1.33 -20.30 4.52
C THR A 148 -1.78 -21.68 4.08
N LYS A 149 -3.09 -21.92 4.04
CA LYS A 149 -3.72 -23.06 3.39
C LYS A 149 -4.38 -22.61 2.09
N THR A 150 -4.04 -23.24 0.97
CA THR A 150 -4.67 -23.02 -0.33
C THR A 150 -5.54 -24.21 -0.72
N TRP A 151 -6.73 -23.96 -1.26
CA TRP A 151 -7.63 -25.00 -1.77
C TRP A 151 -7.55 -25.10 -3.29
N ARG A 152 -8.03 -26.21 -3.84
CA ARG A 152 -8.09 -26.42 -5.30
C ARG A 152 -8.91 -25.36 -6.05
N SER A 153 -9.82 -24.68 -5.35
CA SER A 153 -10.59 -23.55 -5.87
C SER A 153 -9.75 -22.29 -6.09
N GLY A 154 -8.50 -22.26 -5.61
CA GLY A 154 -7.65 -21.06 -5.55
C GLY A 154 -7.91 -20.18 -4.33
N ALA A 155 -8.96 -20.49 -3.54
CA ALA A 155 -9.15 -19.83 -2.25
C ALA A 155 -7.97 -20.12 -1.33
N SER A 156 -7.64 -19.18 -0.44
CA SER A 156 -6.59 -19.35 0.56
C SER A 156 -6.96 -18.71 1.89
N LEU A 157 -6.47 -19.30 2.98
CA LEU A 157 -6.61 -18.80 4.34
C LEU A 157 -5.23 -18.71 4.97
N THR A 158 -4.82 -17.50 5.32
CA THR A 158 -3.58 -17.21 6.03
C THR A 158 -3.90 -16.94 7.50
N VAL A 159 -3.18 -17.59 8.42
CA VAL A 159 -3.34 -17.39 9.86
C VAL A 159 -1.97 -17.17 10.50
N GLY A 160 -1.85 -16.14 11.34
CA GLY A 160 -0.63 -15.84 12.07
C GLY A 160 -0.37 -14.34 12.17
N LYS A 161 0.90 -13.98 12.38
CA LYS A 161 1.35 -12.60 12.34
C LYS A 161 1.74 -12.22 10.92
N VAL A 162 1.12 -11.17 10.40
CA VAL A 162 1.25 -10.71 9.02
C VAL A 162 1.80 -9.29 9.03
N ASN A 163 2.88 -9.07 8.28
CA ASN A 163 3.33 -7.73 7.93
C ASN A 163 2.50 -7.24 6.72
N VAL A 164 1.79 -6.13 6.89
CA VAL A 164 0.89 -5.60 5.85
C VAL A 164 1.69 -4.92 4.73
N PHE A 165 2.94 -4.52 4.98
CA PHE A 165 3.84 -4.04 3.94
C PHE A 165 4.11 -5.10 2.88
N ASP A 166 4.20 -6.39 3.24
CA ASP A 166 4.38 -7.50 2.30
C ASP A 166 3.20 -7.63 1.33
N LEU A 167 1.99 -7.37 1.83
CA LEU A 167 0.77 -7.38 1.04
C LEU A 167 0.69 -6.14 0.13
N SER A 168 1.11 -4.97 0.65
CA SER A 168 1.16 -3.73 -0.12
C SER A 168 2.23 -3.76 -1.22
N ALA A 169 3.34 -4.45 -0.97
CA ALA A 169 4.44 -4.58 -1.92
C ALA A 169 4.01 -5.30 -3.21
N GLN A 170 2.94 -6.08 -3.16
CA GLN A 170 2.39 -6.84 -4.29
C GLN A 170 1.36 -6.06 -5.11
N LEU A 171 1.05 -4.81 -4.74
CA LEU A 171 0.07 -4.00 -5.48
C LEU A 171 0.56 -3.69 -6.90
N PRO A 172 -0.35 -3.74 -7.91
CA PRO A 172 0.01 -3.35 -9.27
C PRO A 172 0.35 -1.86 -9.30
N ILE A 173 1.33 -1.48 -10.14
CA ILE A 173 1.79 -0.11 -10.40
C ILE A 173 2.54 0.54 -9.22
N THR A 174 1.97 0.55 -8.01
CA THR A 174 2.55 1.23 -6.82
C THR A 174 3.37 0.33 -5.90
N GLY A 175 3.37 -0.99 -6.15
CA GLY A 175 4.02 -1.97 -5.28
C GLY A 175 5.51 -1.67 -4.99
N GLY A 176 6.00 -2.29 -3.92
CA GLY A 176 7.36 -2.12 -3.40
C GLY A 176 7.47 -1.84 -1.90
N GLY A 177 6.35 -1.51 -1.23
CA GLY A 177 6.26 -1.48 0.24
C GLY A 177 7.23 -0.52 0.94
N GLY A 178 7.73 0.51 0.26
CA GLY A 178 8.72 1.45 0.80
C GLY A 178 10.18 1.01 0.60
N ILE A 179 10.41 -0.24 0.21
CA ILE A 179 11.72 -0.76 -0.19
C ILE A 179 11.98 -0.51 -1.68
N GLU A 180 10.96 -0.66 -2.51
CA GLU A 180 10.98 -0.29 -3.92
C GLU A 180 9.86 0.72 -4.21
N GLY A 181 9.96 1.46 -5.31
CA GLY A 181 8.95 2.45 -5.70
C GLY A 181 8.94 3.67 -4.79
N PHE A 182 7.74 4.15 -4.43
CA PHE A 182 7.57 5.26 -3.49
C PHE A 182 8.14 4.93 -2.10
N GLN A 183 8.69 5.94 -1.45
CA GLN A 183 9.28 5.86 -0.12
C GLN A 183 8.31 6.34 0.97
N ASN A 184 7.48 7.35 0.67
CA ASN A 184 6.51 7.93 1.60
C ASN A 184 5.38 6.96 1.94
N LEU A 185 4.96 6.95 3.22
CA LEU A 185 3.92 6.05 3.72
C LEU A 185 2.57 6.25 3.02
N ALA A 186 2.27 7.47 2.59
CA ALA A 186 1.05 7.80 1.86
C ALA A 186 0.83 6.96 0.60
N PHE A 187 1.92 6.43 0.00
CA PHE A 187 1.89 5.59 -1.19
C PHE A 187 2.30 4.14 -0.89
N ALA A 188 3.32 3.93 -0.06
CA ALA A 188 3.87 2.60 0.23
C ALA A 188 2.90 1.72 1.04
N LEU A 189 2.19 2.31 2.01
CA LEU A 189 1.12 1.66 2.77
C LEU A 189 0.16 2.74 3.30
N PRO A 190 -0.77 3.24 2.47
CA PRO A 190 -1.64 4.36 2.85
C PRO A 190 -2.38 4.05 4.17
N PRO A 191 -2.20 4.84 5.23
CA PRO A 191 -2.82 4.57 6.53
C PRO A 191 -4.34 4.50 6.47
N SER A 192 -4.90 3.54 7.21
CA SER A 192 -6.35 3.41 7.39
C SER A 192 -6.83 3.74 8.81
N ALA A 193 -5.89 4.02 9.72
CA ALA A 193 -6.09 4.17 11.17
C ALA A 193 -6.72 2.96 11.93
N ILE A 194 -7.37 2.04 11.21
CA ILE A 194 -8.08 0.86 11.72
C ILE A 194 -7.24 -0.41 11.53
N VAL A 195 -6.66 -0.61 10.34
CA VAL A 195 -5.82 -1.78 10.03
C VAL A 195 -4.38 -1.46 10.39
N PRO A 196 -3.77 -2.17 11.36
CA PRO A 196 -2.37 -1.94 11.74
C PRO A 196 -1.40 -2.38 10.63
N GLY A 197 -0.22 -1.76 10.56
CA GLY A 197 0.85 -2.16 9.63
C GLY A 197 1.43 -3.56 9.89
N SER A 198 1.20 -4.10 11.09
CA SER A 198 1.47 -5.48 11.46
C SER A 198 0.43 -5.96 12.45
N LEU A 199 -0.14 -7.12 12.15
CA LEU A 199 -1.33 -7.64 12.81
C LEU A 199 -1.22 -9.14 13.04
N VAL A 200 -1.95 -9.65 14.02
CA VAL A 200 -2.17 -11.09 14.20
C VAL A 200 -3.63 -11.39 13.89
N GLY A 201 -3.88 -12.37 13.02
CA GLY A 201 -5.24 -12.66 12.60
C GLY A 201 -5.36 -13.76 11.56
N ALA A 202 -6.52 -13.78 10.90
CA ALA A 202 -6.88 -14.69 9.82
C ALA A 202 -7.35 -13.91 8.59
N LEU A 203 -6.75 -14.21 7.43
CA LEU A 203 -6.99 -13.53 6.16
C LEU A 203 -7.47 -14.55 5.12
N LEU A 204 -8.74 -14.49 4.77
CA LEU A 204 -9.35 -15.29 3.72
C LEU A 204 -9.30 -14.53 2.39
N THR A 205 -8.83 -15.20 1.34
CA THR A 205 -8.87 -14.72 -0.05
C THR A 205 -9.65 -15.71 -0.91
N VAL A 206 -10.63 -15.22 -1.66
CA VAL A 206 -11.50 -16.03 -2.52
C VAL A 206 -11.50 -15.44 -3.94
N PRO A 207 -10.66 -15.95 -4.85
CA PRO A 207 -10.69 -15.55 -6.25
C PRO A 207 -11.93 -16.15 -6.94
N THR A 208 -12.54 -15.37 -7.82
CA THR A 208 -13.59 -15.83 -8.73
C THR A 208 -13.25 -15.41 -10.16
N LYS A 209 -14.09 -15.74 -11.13
CA LYS A 209 -13.91 -15.28 -12.53
C LYS A 209 -14.10 -13.77 -12.71
N LYS A 210 -14.81 -13.10 -11.80
CA LYS A 210 -15.24 -11.70 -11.98
C LYS A 210 -14.70 -10.76 -10.91
N ALA A 211 -14.35 -11.28 -9.74
CA ALA A 211 -13.94 -10.50 -8.60
C ALA A 211 -13.06 -11.30 -7.66
N LEU A 212 -12.20 -10.60 -6.92
CA LEU A 212 -11.42 -11.13 -5.83
C LEU A 212 -12.03 -10.63 -4.53
N PHE A 213 -12.53 -11.55 -3.71
CA PHE A 213 -13.06 -11.24 -2.39
C PHE A 213 -11.99 -11.50 -1.34
N ARG A 214 -11.89 -10.62 -0.34
CA ARG A 214 -11.05 -10.83 0.84
C ARG A 214 -11.83 -10.52 2.10
N LEU A 215 -11.59 -11.30 3.14
CA LEU A 215 -12.09 -11.06 4.49
C LEU A 215 -10.96 -11.28 5.48
N TRP A 216 -10.62 -10.24 6.22
CA TRP A 216 -9.62 -10.27 7.28
C TRP A 216 -10.33 -10.11 8.62
N VAL A 217 -9.90 -10.89 9.60
CA VAL A 217 -10.31 -10.77 11.01
C VAL A 217 -9.04 -10.77 11.84
N PHE A 218 -8.80 -9.72 12.61
CA PHE A 218 -7.50 -9.46 13.22
C PHE A 218 -7.61 -8.74 14.56
N ASP A 219 -6.56 -8.86 15.37
CA ASP A 219 -6.39 -8.04 16.57
C ASP A 219 -6.16 -6.58 16.14
N PRO A 220 -6.99 -5.61 16.60
CA PRO A 220 -6.91 -4.22 16.18
C PRO A 220 -5.65 -3.50 16.69
N ASN A 221 -4.84 -4.15 17.53
CA ASN A 221 -3.61 -3.59 18.05
C ASN A 221 -2.41 -3.88 17.16
N LEU A 222 -1.52 -2.90 17.05
CA LEU A 222 -0.25 -3.05 16.36
C LEU A 222 0.57 -4.20 16.98
N ALA A 223 0.86 -5.23 16.18
CA ALA A 223 1.62 -6.42 16.60
C ALA A 223 3.14 -6.25 16.45
N SER A 224 3.59 -5.11 15.91
CA SER A 224 5.01 -4.81 15.74
C SER A 224 5.80 -4.95 17.05
N ARG A 225 6.98 -5.59 16.97
CA ARG A 225 7.92 -5.88 18.07
C ARG A 225 7.35 -6.75 19.19
N ARG A 226 6.21 -7.40 18.93
CA ARG A 226 5.50 -8.27 19.86
C ARG A 226 5.04 -9.53 19.15
N SER A 227 4.79 -10.59 19.89
CA SER A 227 4.09 -11.75 19.32
C SER A 227 2.59 -11.51 19.16
N GLY A 228 2.00 -10.62 19.98
CA GLY A 228 0.56 -10.34 20.02
C GLY A 228 -0.29 -11.43 20.71
N ILE A 229 0.21 -12.66 20.78
CA ILE A 229 -0.51 -13.84 21.31
C ILE A 229 -1.03 -13.67 22.76
N PRO A 230 -0.25 -13.16 23.75
CA PRO A 230 -0.70 -13.13 25.14
C PRO A 230 -1.90 -12.20 25.40
N THR A 231 -2.11 -11.22 24.53
CA THR A 231 -3.12 -10.15 24.67
C THR A 231 -4.10 -10.13 23.49
N LEU A 232 -4.23 -11.26 22.80
CA LEU A 232 -4.90 -11.31 21.51
C LEU A 232 -6.39 -11.03 21.67
N PHE A 233 -6.88 -10.03 20.94
CA PHE A 233 -8.27 -9.56 20.93
C PHE A 233 -8.79 -8.98 22.26
N GLU A 234 -7.93 -8.70 23.24
CA GLU A 234 -8.35 -8.12 24.53
C GLU A 234 -9.05 -6.77 24.37
N ASP A 235 -8.55 -5.94 23.44
CA ASP A 235 -9.11 -4.62 23.17
C ASP A 235 -10.22 -4.64 22.12
N GLY A 236 -10.53 -5.80 21.53
CA GLY A 236 -11.59 -5.95 20.52
C GLY A 236 -11.15 -6.74 19.28
N VAL A 237 -11.96 -6.63 18.22
CA VAL A 237 -11.77 -7.33 16.95
C VAL A 237 -11.84 -6.34 15.81
N GLY A 238 -10.81 -6.33 14.97
CA GLY A 238 -10.79 -5.64 13.68
C GLY A 238 -11.20 -6.57 12.54
N ALA A 239 -11.84 -6.00 11.52
CA ALA A 239 -12.20 -6.70 10.30
C ALA A 239 -11.99 -5.81 9.08
N LEU A 240 -11.55 -6.42 7.97
CA LEU A 240 -11.53 -5.78 6.66
C LEU A 240 -12.17 -6.71 5.64
N ALA A 241 -13.23 -6.24 4.98
CA ALA A 241 -13.82 -6.92 3.84
C ALA A 241 -13.50 -6.13 2.58
N SER A 242 -13.14 -6.81 1.49
CA SER A 242 -12.95 -6.13 0.21
C SER A 242 -13.40 -6.95 -0.98
N VAL A 243 -13.80 -6.24 -2.02
CA VAL A 243 -14.02 -6.76 -3.36
C VAL A 243 -13.13 -5.99 -4.32
N THR A 244 -12.36 -6.71 -5.15
CA THR A 244 -11.57 -6.13 -6.24
C THR A 244 -12.08 -6.68 -7.56
N VAL A 245 -12.48 -5.79 -8.45
CA VAL A 245 -12.98 -6.11 -9.79
C VAL A 245 -11.87 -5.78 -10.79
N PRO A 246 -11.41 -6.75 -11.59
CA PRO A 246 -10.56 -6.48 -12.73
C PRO A 246 -11.41 -5.85 -13.83
N ALA A 247 -10.88 -4.87 -14.54
CA ALA A 247 -11.52 -4.35 -15.74
C ALA A 247 -10.50 -4.20 -16.86
N THR A 248 -10.98 -4.22 -18.09
CA THR A 248 -10.18 -3.92 -19.27
C THR A 248 -10.73 -2.65 -19.90
N ILE A 249 -9.97 -1.56 -19.81
CA ILE A 249 -10.33 -0.26 -20.40
C ILE A 249 -9.33 0.03 -21.52
N ALA A 250 -9.81 0.33 -22.72
CA ALA A 250 -8.98 0.54 -23.90
C ALA A 250 -7.95 -0.58 -24.17
N GLY A 251 -8.32 -1.83 -23.89
CA GLY A 251 -7.45 -2.99 -24.05
C GLY A 251 -6.36 -3.14 -22.97
N ARG A 252 -6.41 -2.34 -21.89
CA ARG A 252 -5.44 -2.38 -20.80
C ARG A 252 -6.07 -2.80 -19.49
N GLN A 253 -5.33 -3.61 -18.74
CA GLN A 253 -5.78 -4.14 -17.45
C GLN A 253 -5.87 -3.03 -16.39
N GLY A 254 -6.93 -3.06 -15.60
CA GLY A 254 -7.11 -2.25 -14.39
C GLY A 254 -7.75 -3.05 -13.26
N TYR A 255 -7.71 -2.51 -12.06
CA TYR A 255 -8.23 -3.10 -10.83
C TYR A 255 -8.94 -2.03 -10.00
N TYR A 256 -10.18 -2.32 -9.60
CA TYR A 256 -11.04 -1.38 -8.88
C TYR A 256 -11.54 -2.07 -7.62
N ALA A 257 -11.27 -1.49 -6.46
CA ALA A 257 -11.55 -2.10 -5.18
C ALA A 257 -12.41 -1.20 -4.29
N LEU A 258 -13.39 -1.83 -3.65
CA LEU A 258 -14.06 -1.31 -2.46
C LEU A 258 -13.57 -2.13 -1.26
N LYS A 259 -13.07 -1.46 -0.23
CA LYS A 259 -12.70 -2.06 1.05
C LYS A 259 -13.49 -1.39 2.16
N LEU A 260 -13.98 -2.18 3.09
CA LEU A 260 -14.68 -1.73 4.29
C LEU A 260 -13.89 -2.25 5.50
N ALA A 261 -13.40 -1.34 6.32
CA ALA A 261 -12.67 -1.65 7.53
C ALA A 261 -13.54 -1.28 8.74
N ALA A 262 -13.56 -2.14 9.75
CA ALA A 262 -14.26 -1.88 11.00
C ALA A 262 -13.48 -2.46 12.17
N SER A 263 -13.71 -1.92 13.37
CA SER A 263 -13.13 -2.44 14.60
C SER A 263 -14.13 -2.29 15.73
N THR A 264 -14.18 -3.25 16.66
CA THR A 264 -14.97 -3.14 17.90
C THR A 264 -14.18 -2.52 19.05
N ARG A 265 -12.94 -2.08 18.76
CA ARG A 265 -12.03 -1.49 19.72
C ARG A 265 -12.65 -0.31 20.44
N ARG A 266 -12.29 -0.18 21.71
CA ARG A 266 -12.59 1.02 22.48
C ARG A 266 -11.38 1.95 22.47
N GLY A 267 -11.65 3.19 22.09
CA GLY A 267 -10.70 4.28 22.07
C GLY A 267 -9.73 4.27 20.89
N ILE A 268 -8.94 5.33 20.85
CA ILE A 268 -8.01 5.62 19.76
C ILE A 268 -6.89 4.57 19.64
N SER A 269 -6.33 4.45 18.45
CA SER A 269 -5.12 3.65 18.16
C SER A 269 -3.85 4.21 18.80
N SER A 270 -3.82 4.34 20.12
CA SER A 270 -2.70 4.94 20.86
C SER A 270 -1.36 4.27 20.58
N ARG A 271 -1.34 2.95 20.35
CA ARG A 271 -0.11 2.19 20.01
C ARG A 271 0.43 2.47 18.61
N ALA A 272 -0.39 3.05 17.73
CA ALA A 272 -0.01 3.41 16.37
C ALA A 272 0.27 4.93 16.22
N LEU A 273 0.17 5.69 17.31
CA LEU A 273 0.36 7.14 17.32
C LEU A 273 1.57 7.54 18.16
N PRO A 274 2.31 8.58 17.75
CA PRO A 274 3.26 9.26 18.63
C PRO A 274 2.56 9.73 19.92
N PRO A 275 3.23 9.70 21.08
CA PRO A 275 2.64 10.13 22.36
C PRO A 275 2.05 11.55 22.33
N VAL A 276 2.68 12.44 21.54
CA VAL A 276 2.26 13.83 21.35
C VAL A 276 0.96 13.99 20.55
N LEU A 277 0.42 12.92 19.99
CA LEU A 277 -0.87 12.87 19.31
C LEU A 277 -1.94 12.10 20.09
N ILE A 278 -1.61 11.59 21.27
CA ILE A 278 -2.59 10.90 22.12
C ILE A 278 -3.36 11.96 22.92
N PRO A 279 -4.69 12.09 22.75
CA PRO A 279 -5.51 13.03 23.51
C PRO A 279 -5.44 12.78 25.01
N ALA A 280 -5.61 13.83 25.81
CA ALA A 280 -5.71 13.69 27.26
C ALA A 280 -7.05 12.99 27.64
N PRO A 281 -7.09 12.21 28.73
CA PRO A 281 -8.34 11.67 29.25
C PRO A 281 -9.36 12.78 29.52
N GLY A 282 -10.62 12.58 29.12
CA GLY A 282 -11.68 13.57 29.27
C GLY A 282 -11.67 14.69 28.22
N SER A 283 -10.81 14.62 27.20
CA SER A 283 -10.80 15.58 26.07
C SER A 283 -12.03 15.47 25.16
N GLY A 284 -12.86 14.44 25.33
CA GLY A 284 -14.06 14.22 24.53
C GLY A 284 -13.81 13.55 23.17
N PHE A 285 -12.57 13.16 22.88
CA PHE A 285 -12.18 12.42 21.67
C PHE A 285 -11.41 11.15 22.02
N GLY A 286 -11.60 10.09 21.23
CA GLY A 286 -10.80 8.86 21.34
C GLY A 286 -11.20 7.95 22.50
N GLU A 287 -12.39 8.12 23.08
CA GLU A 287 -12.95 7.29 24.16
C GLU A 287 -14.13 6.42 23.69
N SER A 288 -14.68 6.73 22.51
CA SER A 288 -15.78 6.01 21.87
C SER A 288 -15.40 4.59 21.50
N ARG A 289 -16.42 3.75 21.26
CA ARG A 289 -16.25 2.37 20.83
C ARG A 289 -16.71 2.21 19.40
N GLY A 290 -15.96 1.44 18.64
CA GLY A 290 -16.31 1.12 17.26
C GLY A 290 -15.64 2.08 16.30
N GLU A 291 -15.02 1.54 15.26
CA GLU A 291 -14.43 2.31 14.16
C GLU A 291 -15.00 1.76 12.85
N PHE A 292 -15.18 2.63 11.86
CA PHE A 292 -15.60 2.25 10.54
C PHE A 292 -14.97 3.15 9.49
N ALA A 293 -14.52 2.56 8.38
CA ALA A 293 -14.05 3.30 7.23
C ALA A 293 -14.34 2.58 5.91
N ALA A 294 -14.54 3.37 4.87
CA ALA A 294 -14.66 2.93 3.49
C ALA A 294 -13.45 3.39 2.68
N ILE A 295 -12.93 2.51 1.83
CA ILE A 295 -11.78 2.76 0.99
C ILE A 295 -12.16 2.40 -0.45
N LEU A 296 -12.00 3.37 -1.34
CA LEU A 296 -12.09 3.17 -2.78
C LEU A 296 -10.68 3.25 -3.37
N ALA A 297 -10.23 2.19 -4.03
CA ALA A 297 -8.92 2.16 -4.67
C ALA A 297 -9.06 1.77 -6.14
N ALA A 298 -8.26 2.39 -7.01
CA ALA A 298 -8.24 2.12 -8.43
C ALA A 298 -6.80 2.10 -8.93
N SER A 299 -6.54 1.21 -9.88
CA SER A 299 -5.31 1.24 -10.68
C SER A 299 -5.63 0.84 -12.12
N GLN A 300 -4.99 1.50 -13.08
CA GLN A 300 -5.26 1.30 -14.50
C GLN A 300 -3.96 1.46 -15.28
N TYR A 301 -3.55 0.41 -15.99
CA TYR A 301 -2.44 0.52 -16.93
C TYR A 301 -2.88 1.37 -18.13
N LEU A 302 -2.01 2.29 -18.54
CA LEU A 302 -2.15 3.08 -19.76
C LEU A 302 -1.39 2.42 -20.92
N VAL A 303 -0.21 1.87 -20.60
CA VAL A 303 0.68 1.19 -21.54
C VAL A 303 1.25 -0.06 -20.88
N GLY A 304 1.53 -1.08 -21.69
CA GLY A 304 2.01 -2.38 -21.22
C GLY A 304 0.96 -3.10 -20.40
N GLY A 305 1.41 -3.75 -19.32
CA GLY A 305 0.52 -4.40 -18.36
C GLY A 305 1.28 -5.35 -17.43
N PRO A 306 0.56 -6.05 -16.54
CA PRO A 306 1.17 -6.94 -15.54
C PRO A 306 2.00 -8.08 -16.14
N ARG A 307 1.71 -8.47 -17.40
CA ARG A 307 2.37 -9.58 -18.10
C ARG A 307 3.36 -9.12 -19.18
N ASP A 308 3.55 -7.82 -19.33
CA ASP A 308 4.46 -7.27 -20.34
C ASP A 308 5.89 -7.31 -19.80
N PRO A 309 6.82 -8.07 -20.41
CA PRO A 309 8.22 -8.09 -19.99
C PRO A 309 8.92 -6.72 -20.12
N ALA A 310 8.39 -5.83 -20.98
CA ALA A 310 8.86 -4.45 -21.09
C ALA A 310 8.38 -3.56 -19.93
N GLY A 311 7.54 -4.10 -19.03
CA GLY A 311 6.91 -3.38 -17.94
C GLY A 311 5.64 -2.66 -18.38
N GLY A 312 5.21 -1.69 -17.58
CA GLY A 312 4.03 -0.90 -17.90
C GLY A 312 4.02 0.42 -17.18
N ILE A 313 3.22 1.35 -17.70
CA ILE A 313 2.94 2.64 -17.07
C ILE A 313 1.45 2.67 -16.75
N GLY A 314 1.12 3.05 -15.52
CA GLY A 314 -0.26 3.13 -15.09
C GLY A 314 -0.50 4.26 -14.12
N VAL A 315 -1.78 4.58 -13.97
CA VAL A 315 -2.28 5.49 -12.96
C VAL A 315 -2.86 4.71 -11.80
N PHE A 316 -2.83 5.33 -10.62
CA PHE A 316 -3.39 4.76 -9.41
C PHE A 316 -4.06 5.86 -8.59
N GLY A 317 -4.95 5.44 -7.69
CA GLY A 317 -5.44 6.30 -6.64
C GLY A 317 -6.23 5.56 -5.59
N GLN A 318 -6.37 6.18 -4.42
CA GLN A 318 -7.19 5.70 -3.33
C GLN A 318 -7.82 6.89 -2.61
N VAL A 319 -9.09 6.73 -2.21
CA VAL A 319 -9.78 7.61 -1.27
C VAL A 319 -10.22 6.79 -0.06
N TYR A 320 -9.99 7.34 1.13
CA TYR A 320 -10.39 6.81 2.41
C TYR A 320 -11.36 7.78 3.07
N LEU A 321 -12.40 7.24 3.70
CA LEU A 321 -13.40 7.99 4.46
C LEU A 321 -13.68 7.21 5.75
N SER A 322 -13.58 7.84 6.92
CA SER A 322 -13.96 7.23 8.20
C SER A 322 -15.30 7.75 8.71
N ALA A 323 -15.82 7.10 9.76
CA ALA A 323 -16.95 7.60 10.54
C ALA A 323 -16.52 8.60 11.63
N GLY A 324 -15.25 8.99 11.70
CA GLY A 324 -14.69 9.85 12.74
C GLY A 324 -14.37 9.09 14.04
N ASP A 325 -14.60 9.73 15.18
CA ASP A 325 -14.25 9.26 16.53
C ASP A 325 -14.60 7.76 16.77
N PRO A 326 -13.65 6.92 17.23
CA PRO A 326 -12.30 7.22 17.72
C PRO A 326 -11.18 7.15 16.68
N THR A 327 -11.53 7.07 15.39
CA THR A 327 -10.54 7.09 14.31
C THR A 327 -9.94 8.49 14.17
N PHE A 328 -8.60 8.57 14.20
CA PHE A 328 -7.87 9.84 14.11
C PHE A 328 -7.83 10.44 12.70
N LEU A 329 -8.03 9.61 11.69
CA LEU A 329 -8.05 10.00 10.28
C LEU A 329 -9.50 10.16 9.81
N ASP A 330 -9.84 11.30 9.24
CA ASP A 330 -11.17 11.57 8.71
C ASP A 330 -11.25 11.17 7.23
N VAL A 331 -10.47 11.87 6.40
CA VAL A 331 -10.41 11.67 4.96
C VAL A 331 -8.95 11.59 4.53
N SER A 332 -8.64 10.69 3.59
CA SER A 332 -7.39 10.79 2.85
C SER A 332 -7.60 10.47 1.38
N ALA A 333 -6.75 11.07 0.55
CA ALA A 333 -6.72 10.83 -0.88
C ALA A 333 -5.26 10.72 -1.33
N GLN A 334 -5.00 9.81 -2.26
CA GLN A 334 -3.73 9.72 -2.95
C GLN A 334 -3.95 9.32 -4.39
N ALA A 335 -3.15 9.85 -5.31
CA ALA A 335 -3.22 9.52 -6.72
C ALA A 335 -1.88 9.78 -7.40
N GLY A 336 -1.63 9.10 -8.50
CA GLY A 336 -0.39 9.30 -9.23
C GLY A 336 -0.25 8.45 -10.48
N ILE A 337 0.94 8.54 -11.06
CA ILE A 337 1.41 7.74 -12.19
C ILE A 337 2.71 7.05 -11.79
N ALA A 338 2.85 5.77 -12.12
CA ALA A 338 4.08 5.03 -11.89
C ALA A 338 4.23 3.92 -12.92
N GLY A 339 5.46 3.39 -13.01
CA GLY A 339 5.73 2.29 -13.91
C GLY A 339 7.19 2.19 -14.32
N ASN A 340 7.40 1.56 -15.47
CA ASN A 340 8.71 1.39 -16.08
C ASN A 340 8.84 2.33 -17.30
N PRO A 341 9.98 3.04 -17.45
CA PRO A 341 10.24 3.81 -18.67
C PRO A 341 10.34 2.89 -19.90
N PRO A 342 9.89 3.34 -21.09
CA PRO A 342 10.03 2.58 -22.33
C PRO A 342 11.48 2.17 -22.60
N GLY A 343 11.71 0.89 -22.90
CA GLY A 343 13.05 0.35 -23.19
C GLY A 343 13.94 0.15 -21.96
N ARG A 344 13.45 0.44 -20.75
CA ARG A 344 14.18 0.26 -19.49
C ARG A 344 13.32 -0.52 -18.48
N PRO A 345 13.04 -1.82 -18.72
CA PRO A 345 12.14 -2.62 -17.89
C PRO A 345 12.64 -2.85 -16.46
N GLN A 346 13.94 -2.69 -16.20
CA GLN A 346 14.54 -2.79 -14.86
C GLN A 346 14.44 -1.48 -14.08
N ASP A 347 14.24 -0.35 -14.75
CA ASP A 347 14.07 0.95 -14.12
C ASP A 347 12.62 1.16 -13.72
N ARG A 348 12.39 2.02 -12.72
CA ARG A 348 11.06 2.43 -12.29
C ARG A 348 10.99 3.93 -12.10
N PHE A 349 9.81 4.50 -12.25
CA PHE A 349 9.55 5.88 -11.87
C PHE A 349 8.17 6.00 -11.25
N GLY A 350 7.96 7.10 -10.53
CA GLY A 350 6.64 7.47 -10.07
C GLY A 350 6.56 8.95 -9.73
N LEU A 351 5.36 9.49 -9.85
CA LEU A 351 4.95 10.79 -9.36
C LEU A 351 3.58 10.63 -8.71
N GLY A 352 3.50 10.96 -7.43
CA GLY A 352 2.31 10.82 -6.63
C GLY A 352 2.00 12.12 -5.87
N TRP A 353 0.72 12.36 -5.64
CA TRP A 353 0.19 13.37 -4.75
C TRP A 353 -0.65 12.71 -3.67
N PHE A 354 -0.63 13.26 -2.46
CA PHE A 354 -1.45 12.80 -1.35
C PHE A 354 -1.98 13.97 -0.52
N ARG A 355 -3.12 13.74 0.15
CA ARG A 355 -3.66 14.62 1.20
C ARG A 355 -4.31 13.79 2.30
N TYR A 356 -4.08 14.18 3.55
CA TYR A 356 -4.60 13.53 4.75
C TYR A 356 -5.21 14.58 5.68
N SER A 357 -6.45 14.36 6.08
CA SER A 357 -7.20 15.20 7.01
C SER A 357 -7.44 14.45 8.30
N LEU A 358 -7.02 15.05 9.41
CA LEU A 358 -7.29 14.53 10.74
C LEU A 358 -8.73 14.89 11.15
N THR A 359 -9.34 14.06 12.01
CA THR A 359 -10.70 14.32 12.49
C THR A 359 -10.75 15.61 13.31
N ASP A 360 -11.76 16.46 13.07
CA ASP A 360 -11.97 17.73 13.81
C ASP A 360 -11.88 17.55 15.33
N GLY A 361 -12.46 16.46 15.86
CA GLY A 361 -12.40 16.15 17.29
C GLY A 361 -10.98 15.92 17.82
N LEU A 362 -10.06 15.36 17.01
CA LEU A 362 -8.66 15.22 17.37
C LEU A 362 -7.95 16.58 17.32
N VAL A 363 -8.20 17.36 16.28
CA VAL A 363 -7.63 18.71 16.12
C VAL A 363 -8.02 19.59 17.31
N ASP A 364 -9.29 19.60 17.67
CA ASP A 364 -9.83 20.34 18.82
C ASP A 364 -9.23 19.83 20.15
N ALA A 365 -9.15 18.51 20.34
CA ALA A 365 -8.58 17.90 21.54
C ALA A 365 -7.08 18.22 21.73
N LEU A 366 -6.36 18.49 20.64
CA LEU A 366 -4.92 18.77 20.65
C LEU A 366 -4.56 20.25 20.48
N ALA A 367 -5.52 21.12 20.20
CA ALA A 367 -5.29 22.53 19.87
C ALA A 367 -4.42 23.29 20.89
N ALA A 368 -4.52 22.95 22.18
CA ALA A 368 -3.72 23.57 23.24
C ALA A 368 -2.28 23.03 23.36
N ARG A 369 -1.98 21.88 22.75
CA ARG A 369 -0.68 21.20 22.82
C ARG A 369 0.09 21.29 21.50
N VAL A 370 -0.59 20.94 20.41
CA VAL A 370 -0.05 20.98 19.05
C VAL A 370 -1.18 21.45 18.13
N PRO A 371 -1.07 22.63 17.50
CA PRO A 371 -2.00 23.02 16.46
C PRO A 371 -1.79 22.12 15.24
N LEU A 372 -2.88 21.47 14.81
CA LEU A 372 -2.89 20.51 13.72
C LEU A 372 -3.72 21.01 12.55
N GLU A 373 -3.33 20.61 11.35
CA GLU A 373 -4.04 20.86 10.10
C GLU A 373 -3.94 19.65 9.16
N ASP A 374 -4.41 19.81 7.92
CA ASP A 374 -4.28 18.78 6.89
C ASP A 374 -2.82 18.63 6.46
N GLU A 375 -2.37 17.40 6.20
CA GLU A 375 -1.08 17.17 5.53
C GLU A 375 -1.30 16.96 4.04
N GLU A 376 -0.47 17.59 3.22
CA GLU A 376 -0.48 17.42 1.77
C GLU A 376 0.94 17.28 1.25
N GLY A 377 1.13 16.52 0.19
CA GLY A 377 2.45 16.42 -0.40
C GLY A 377 2.51 15.71 -1.73
N VAL A 378 3.68 15.80 -2.33
CA VAL A 378 4.03 15.09 -3.57
C VAL A 378 5.32 14.32 -3.39
N GLU A 379 5.42 13.16 -4.00
CA GLU A 379 6.67 12.41 -4.14
C GLU A 379 6.93 12.13 -5.62
N ALA A 380 8.15 12.40 -6.07
CA ALA A 380 8.66 11.93 -7.34
C ALA A 380 9.88 11.03 -7.10
N PHE A 381 9.97 9.89 -7.78
CA PHE A 381 11.14 9.03 -7.70
C PHE A 381 11.55 8.48 -9.07
N TYR A 382 12.83 8.12 -9.17
CA TYR A 382 13.36 7.33 -10.27
C TYR A 382 14.34 6.29 -9.73
N THR A 383 14.14 5.03 -10.13
CA THR A 383 14.99 3.89 -9.83
C THR A 383 15.76 3.48 -11.09
N ILE A 384 17.08 3.45 -10.98
CA ILE A 384 17.97 2.81 -11.95
C ILE A 384 18.16 1.36 -11.51
N GLY A 385 17.64 0.41 -12.31
CA GLY A 385 17.89 -1.01 -12.11
C GLY A 385 19.22 -1.38 -12.76
N LEU A 386 20.30 -1.41 -11.97
CA LEU A 386 21.63 -1.72 -12.50
C LEU A 386 21.72 -3.18 -12.95
N ASN A 387 21.10 -4.07 -12.18
CA ASN A 387 20.83 -5.46 -12.51
C ASN A 387 19.70 -6.00 -11.60
N GLU A 388 19.50 -7.30 -11.57
CA GLU A 388 18.44 -7.94 -10.76
C GLU A 388 18.68 -7.79 -9.24
N THR A 389 19.94 -7.66 -8.83
CA THR A 389 20.38 -7.57 -7.43
C THR A 389 20.41 -6.13 -6.95
N PHE A 390 20.97 -5.20 -7.74
CA PHE A 390 21.28 -3.83 -7.32
C PHE A 390 20.35 -2.80 -7.98
N ARG A 391 19.67 -2.01 -7.14
CA ARG A 391 18.81 -0.91 -7.57
C ARG A 391 19.14 0.36 -6.80
N LEU A 392 19.35 1.46 -7.52
CA LEU A 392 19.57 2.78 -6.94
C LEU A 392 18.36 3.66 -7.24
N THR A 393 17.74 4.21 -6.20
CA THR A 393 16.60 5.13 -6.33
C THR A 393 16.97 6.50 -5.79
N ALA A 394 16.59 7.54 -6.52
CA ALA A 394 16.53 8.91 -6.00
C ALA A 394 15.07 9.32 -5.90
N ASN A 395 14.71 10.04 -4.84
CA ASN A 395 13.38 10.62 -4.67
C ASN A 395 13.45 12.07 -4.17
N LEU A 396 12.37 12.80 -4.44
CA LEU A 396 12.11 14.14 -3.92
C LEU A 396 10.70 14.16 -3.35
N GLN A 397 10.53 14.70 -2.15
CA GLN A 397 9.23 14.88 -1.50
C GLN A 397 9.05 16.34 -1.12
N LEU A 398 7.96 16.96 -1.55
CA LEU A 398 7.54 18.29 -1.10
C LEU A 398 6.30 18.10 -0.24
N ILE A 399 6.35 18.55 1.01
CA ILE A 399 5.35 18.24 2.03
C ILE A 399 4.97 19.53 2.77
N ASP A 400 3.67 19.79 2.80
CA ASP A 400 3.01 20.73 3.69
C ASP A 400 2.48 19.95 4.92
N SER A 401 2.96 20.31 6.12
CA SER A 401 2.91 19.46 7.31
C SER A 401 1.55 19.51 8.03
N ALA A 402 1.10 18.40 8.62
CA ALA A 402 -0.03 18.46 9.57
C ALA A 402 0.26 19.29 10.83
N ILE A 403 1.53 19.62 11.12
CA ILE A 403 1.90 20.44 12.29
C ILE A 403 1.98 21.90 11.83
N ALA A 404 0.90 22.66 12.04
CA ALA A 404 0.67 23.98 11.45
C ALA A 404 1.80 25.04 11.59
N PRO A 405 2.65 25.04 12.64
CA PRO A 405 3.76 25.97 12.73
C PRO A 405 4.96 25.63 11.83
N ARG A 406 4.95 24.48 11.14
CA ARG A 406 6.03 24.07 10.24
C ARG A 406 5.78 24.64 8.84
N ASP A 407 6.85 25.12 8.22
CA ASP A 407 6.81 25.54 6.82
C ASP A 407 6.80 24.31 5.90
N GLU A 408 6.25 24.49 4.69
CA GLU A 408 6.39 23.52 3.60
C GLU A 408 7.88 23.19 3.39
N ALA A 409 8.18 21.89 3.26
CA ALA A 409 9.56 21.41 3.22
C ALA A 409 9.80 20.47 2.04
N LEU A 410 11.00 20.58 1.49
CA LEU A 410 11.55 19.67 0.49
C LEU A 410 12.52 18.67 1.14
N LEU A 411 12.31 17.39 0.89
CA LEU A 411 13.20 16.29 1.26
C LEU A 411 13.79 15.67 -0.01
N GLY A 412 15.11 15.51 -0.05
CA GLY A 412 15.79 14.64 -1.00
C GLY A 412 16.07 13.26 -0.39
N GLY A 413 15.91 12.21 -1.18
CA GLY A 413 16.17 10.84 -0.73
C GLY A 413 17.05 10.07 -1.72
N LEU A 414 17.99 9.29 -1.20
CA LEU A 414 18.70 8.26 -1.95
C LEU A 414 18.51 6.90 -1.28
N ARG A 415 18.22 5.88 -2.08
CA ARG A 415 18.02 4.51 -1.61
C ARG A 415 18.76 3.51 -2.46
N LEU A 416 19.63 2.72 -1.84
CA LEU A 416 20.32 1.60 -2.48
C LEU A 416 19.73 0.29 -1.94
N VAL A 417 19.16 -0.52 -2.83
CA VAL A 417 18.62 -1.85 -2.51
C VAL A 417 19.47 -2.92 -3.15
N THR A 418 19.85 -3.91 -2.35
CA THR A 418 20.53 -5.12 -2.76
C THR A 418 19.65 -6.32 -2.39
N ALA A 419 19.26 -7.13 -3.36
CA ALA A 419 18.46 -8.34 -3.15
C ALA A 419 19.18 -9.60 -3.64
N PHE A 420 19.23 -10.64 -2.80
CA PHE A 420 19.90 -11.92 -3.04
C PHE A 420 18.92 -13.08 -3.10
#